data_AF-A0A958LR96-F1
#
_entry.id   AF-A0A958LR96-F1
#
_cell.length_a   1.000
_cell.length_b   1.000
_cell.length_c   1.000
_cell.angle_alpha   90.00
_cell.angle_beta   90.00
_cell.angle_gamma   90.00
#
_symmetry.space_group_name_H-M   'P 1'
#
loop_
_entity.id
_entity.type
_entity.pdbx_description
1 polymer ?
#
loop_
_entity_poly.entity_id
_entity_poly.type
_entity_poly.pdbx_seq_one_letter_code
_entity_poly.pdbx_strand_id
1 'polypeptide(L)'
;MKHMNEMKNNSGNEIKVWMLGLVFLLASGCNNAFVHKYEDLSSLNQGDLGSLLPPGPGGGNGDLKIIDGARTTSVVHSGQVLDNMVAISGIEEPSAAAKSLYEEKKGSFSENGKANTLNAPMIMAAASLGGEVCGDLVNKEKGTAAAERRIFPQVNFGSGPNNVSNTARMDIIRRLARSFWGRNETDTELQLLQDAMAEVIAAGGNQAADTDRFALYVCTVMIASLDALEL
;
A
#
# COMPACT_ATOMS: atom_id res chain seq x y z
N MET A 1 -25.22 -16.27 -18.12
CA MET A 1 -24.39 -15.10 -18.45
C MET A 1 -24.69 -13.84 -17.64
N LYS A 2 -25.87 -13.65 -17.02
CA LYS A 2 -26.16 -12.48 -16.15
C LYS A 2 -25.45 -12.51 -14.77
N HIS A 3 -25.23 -13.68 -14.17
CA HIS A 3 -24.62 -13.79 -12.83
C HIS A 3 -23.08 -13.64 -12.76
N MET A 4 -22.35 -13.66 -13.88
CA MET A 4 -20.89 -13.43 -13.86
C MET A 4 -20.52 -11.94 -13.83
N ASN A 5 -21.44 -11.04 -14.20
CA ASN A 5 -21.19 -9.60 -14.15
C ASN A 5 -21.44 -9.00 -12.76
N GLU A 6 -22.19 -9.68 -11.88
CA GLU A 6 -22.43 -9.20 -10.51
C GLU A 6 -21.24 -9.46 -9.57
N MET A 7 -20.47 -10.52 -9.77
CA MET A 7 -19.31 -10.82 -8.91
C MET A 7 -18.11 -9.87 -9.14
N LYS A 8 -17.95 -9.32 -10.35
CA LYS A 8 -16.89 -8.33 -10.65
C LYS A 8 -17.15 -6.96 -10.02
N ASN A 9 -18.41 -6.59 -9.80
CA ASN A 9 -18.75 -5.32 -9.15
C ASN A 9 -18.58 -5.37 -7.63
N ASN A 10 -18.63 -6.57 -7.01
CA ASN A 10 -18.55 -6.68 -5.55
C ASN A 10 -17.10 -6.66 -5.05
N SER A 11 -16.14 -7.28 -5.76
CA SER A 11 -14.72 -7.21 -5.38
C SER A 11 -14.14 -5.80 -5.51
N GLY A 12 -14.58 -5.04 -6.52
CA GLY A 12 -14.20 -3.64 -6.68
C GLY A 12 -14.74 -2.73 -5.58
N ASN A 13 -15.93 -3.02 -5.04
CA ASN A 13 -16.49 -2.26 -3.93
C ASN A 13 -15.84 -2.59 -2.58
N GLU A 14 -15.45 -3.84 -2.34
CA GLU A 14 -14.74 -4.18 -1.10
C GLU A 14 -13.33 -3.57 -1.07
N ILE A 15 -12.58 -3.63 -2.18
CA ILE A 15 -11.27 -2.95 -2.28
C ILE A 15 -11.44 -1.44 -2.09
N LYS A 16 -12.51 -0.83 -2.64
CA LYS A 16 -12.84 0.57 -2.39
C LYS A 16 -13.10 0.85 -0.93
N VAL A 17 -13.87 0.03 -0.21
CA VAL A 17 -14.15 0.21 1.23
C VAL A 17 -12.89 0.07 2.09
N TRP A 18 -12.00 -0.87 1.77
CA TRP A 18 -10.70 -1.00 2.45
C TRP A 18 -9.76 0.16 2.14
N MET A 19 -9.69 0.61 0.87
CA MET A 19 -8.92 1.80 0.51
C MET A 19 -9.51 3.07 1.13
N LEU A 20 -10.84 3.23 1.15
CA LEU A 20 -11.55 4.33 1.82
C LEU A 20 -11.27 4.36 3.33
N GLY A 21 -11.28 3.20 3.99
CA GLY A 21 -10.91 3.06 5.39
C GLY A 21 -9.46 3.48 5.64
N LEU A 22 -8.54 3.10 4.76
CA LEU A 22 -7.14 3.52 4.80
C LEU A 22 -6.97 5.03 4.51
N VAL A 23 -7.72 5.58 3.55
CA VAL A 23 -7.78 7.03 3.24
C VAL A 23 -8.24 7.82 4.46
N PHE A 24 -9.28 7.36 5.16
CA PHE A 24 -9.80 8.05 6.34
C PHE A 24 -8.85 7.97 7.54
N LEU A 25 -8.15 6.84 7.72
CA LEU A 25 -7.12 6.67 8.75
C LEU A 25 -5.86 7.50 8.47
N LEU A 26 -5.43 7.61 7.22
CA LEU A 26 -4.23 8.37 6.83
C LEU A 26 -4.49 9.89 6.73
N ALA A 27 -5.66 10.32 6.22
CA ALA A 27 -6.00 11.73 6.08
C ALA A 27 -6.20 12.46 7.42
N SER A 28 -6.56 11.72 8.48
CA SER A 28 -6.86 12.28 9.81
C SER A 28 -5.65 12.37 10.75
N GLY A 29 -4.48 11.83 10.40
CA GLY A 29 -3.46 11.49 11.42
C GLY A 29 -1.97 11.67 11.11
N CYS A 30 -1.57 12.01 9.89
CA CYS A 30 -0.14 12.04 9.52
C CYS A 30 0.58 13.34 9.92
N ASN A 31 0.65 13.67 11.21
CA ASN A 31 1.56 14.73 11.69
C ASN A 31 2.22 14.46 13.05
N ASN A 32 2.08 13.25 13.64
CA ASN A 32 2.85 12.70 14.80
C ASN A 32 2.13 11.49 15.44
N ALA A 33 0.98 11.04 14.91
CA ALA A 33 0.13 10.03 15.56
C ALA A 33 0.30 8.59 15.04
N PHE A 34 1.11 8.33 14.02
CA PHE A 34 1.32 6.94 13.59
C PHE A 34 2.14 6.16 14.64
N VAL A 35 3.14 6.79 15.27
CA VAL A 35 3.96 6.15 16.32
C VAL A 35 3.23 6.04 17.66
N HIS A 36 2.40 7.02 18.04
CA HIS A 36 1.76 7.04 19.37
C HIS A 36 0.42 6.32 19.46
N LYS A 37 -0.22 5.97 18.33
CA LYS A 37 -1.57 5.36 18.32
C LYS A 37 -1.56 3.84 18.08
N TYR A 38 -0.38 3.20 18.04
CA TYR A 38 -0.29 1.73 18.06
C TYR A 38 -0.56 1.13 19.44
N GLU A 39 -0.33 1.86 20.54
CA GLU A 39 -0.64 1.35 21.90
C GLU A 39 -2.16 1.14 22.08
N ASP A 40 -3.00 1.98 21.48
CA ASP A 40 -4.48 1.86 21.56
C ASP A 40 -5.10 0.86 20.57
N LEU A 41 -4.35 0.39 19.55
CA LEU A 41 -4.81 -0.69 18.65
C LEU A 41 -4.54 -2.08 19.22
N SER A 42 -3.72 -2.18 20.27
CA SER A 42 -3.55 -3.42 21.05
C SER A 42 -4.76 -3.74 21.95
N SER A 43 -5.63 -2.76 22.21
CA SER A 43 -6.87 -2.95 22.98
C SER A 43 -8.10 -3.26 22.13
N LEU A 44 -7.98 -3.29 20.80
CA LEU A 44 -9.00 -3.89 19.94
C LEU A 44 -8.87 -5.40 20.05
N ASN A 45 -9.57 -5.90 21.06
CA ASN A 45 -9.73 -7.31 21.39
C ASN A 45 -10.00 -8.11 20.10
N GLN A 46 -9.23 -9.18 19.87
CA GLN A 46 -9.32 -10.13 18.75
C GLN A 46 -10.70 -10.81 18.58
N GLY A 47 -11.71 -10.43 19.37
CA GLY A 47 -13.01 -11.09 19.46
C GLY A 47 -14.11 -10.58 18.53
N ASP A 48 -14.00 -9.39 17.93
CA ASP A 48 -15.18 -8.72 17.32
C ASP A 48 -15.15 -8.56 15.79
N LEU A 49 -14.08 -9.01 15.13
CA LEU A 49 -14.01 -9.09 13.65
C LEU A 49 -14.57 -10.41 13.09
N GLY A 50 -14.95 -11.36 13.97
CA GLY A 50 -15.47 -12.66 13.58
C GLY A 50 -16.90 -12.66 13.05
N SER A 51 -17.69 -11.61 13.29
CA SER A 51 -19.12 -11.58 12.93
C SER A 51 -19.45 -10.88 11.61
N LEU A 52 -18.46 -10.28 10.94
CA LEU A 52 -18.62 -9.59 9.65
C LEU A 52 -18.13 -10.44 8.46
N LEU A 53 -17.55 -11.60 8.72
CA LEU A 53 -17.21 -12.58 7.70
C LEU A 53 -18.37 -13.59 7.58
N PRO A 54 -18.91 -13.86 6.37
CA PRO A 54 -19.75 -15.03 6.18
C PRO A 54 -18.96 -16.28 6.59
N PRO A 55 -19.61 -17.32 7.15
CA PRO A 55 -18.91 -18.53 7.60
C PRO A 55 -18.13 -19.10 6.42
N GLY A 56 -16.81 -18.98 6.48
CA GLY A 56 -15.91 -19.59 5.51
C GLY A 56 -16.11 -21.11 5.53
N PRO A 57 -16.00 -21.79 4.37
CA PRO A 57 -16.10 -23.23 4.33
C PRO A 57 -15.04 -23.80 5.27
N GLY A 58 -15.51 -24.65 6.18
CA GLY A 58 -14.78 -25.10 7.36
C GLY A 58 -13.39 -25.63 7.05
N GLY A 59 -12.51 -25.44 8.05
CA GLY A 59 -11.17 -26.00 8.09
C GLY A 59 -11.20 -27.50 7.82
N GLY A 60 -10.79 -27.87 6.62
CA GLY A 60 -10.29 -29.20 6.31
C GLY A 60 -8.78 -29.08 6.10
N ASN A 61 -8.02 -29.98 6.73
CA ASN A 61 -6.65 -30.32 6.33
C ASN A 61 -6.68 -30.91 4.91
N GLY A 62 -6.94 -30.06 3.92
CA GLY A 62 -7.05 -30.40 2.52
C GLY A 62 -5.81 -29.93 1.79
N ASP A 63 -5.06 -30.90 1.29
CA ASP A 63 -3.98 -30.73 0.33
C ASP A 63 -4.34 -29.61 -0.68
N LEU A 64 -3.46 -28.61 -0.80
CA LEU A 64 -3.67 -27.48 -1.69
C LEU A 64 -3.79 -28.03 -3.12
N LYS A 65 -4.99 -27.96 -3.68
CA LYS A 65 -5.22 -28.34 -5.07
C LYS A 65 -4.54 -27.28 -5.93
N ILE A 66 -3.33 -27.58 -6.40
CA ILE A 66 -2.62 -26.77 -7.39
C ILE A 66 -3.56 -26.64 -8.59
N ILE A 67 -4.03 -25.42 -8.84
CA ILE A 67 -4.76 -25.11 -10.07
C ILE A 67 -3.70 -25.06 -11.16
N ASP A 68 -3.79 -25.97 -12.13
CA ASP A 68 -2.88 -26.01 -13.27
C ASP A 68 -2.92 -24.65 -14.00
N GLY A 69 -1.79 -23.94 -14.01
CA GLY A 69 -1.65 -22.58 -14.55
C GLY A 69 -1.73 -21.43 -13.53
N ALA A 70 -2.01 -21.68 -12.26
CA ALA A 70 -1.85 -20.68 -11.20
C ALA A 70 -0.35 -20.48 -10.89
N ARG A 71 0.13 -19.23 -11.00
CA ARG A 71 1.50 -18.90 -10.56
C ARG A 71 1.54 -19.07 -9.04
N THR A 72 2.44 -19.92 -8.54
CA THR A 72 2.74 -20.00 -7.12
C THR A 72 3.47 -18.72 -6.75
N THR A 73 2.80 -17.84 -6.04
CA THR A 73 3.42 -16.64 -5.49
C THR A 73 4.01 -17.01 -4.14
N SER A 74 5.32 -16.77 -3.99
CA SER A 74 5.99 -16.86 -2.69
C SER A 74 6.00 -15.47 -2.12
N VAL A 75 5.40 -15.29 -0.96
CA VAL A 75 5.50 -14.01 -0.27
C VAL A 75 6.89 -13.92 0.32
N VAL A 76 7.53 -12.75 0.20
CA VAL A 76 8.89 -12.51 0.69
C VAL A 76 8.99 -12.89 2.17
N HIS A 77 10.07 -13.60 2.52
CA HIS A 77 10.36 -14.00 3.90
C HIS A 77 10.49 -12.76 4.78
N SER A 78 10.03 -12.81 6.04
CA SER A 78 10.05 -11.66 6.97
C SER A 78 11.39 -10.92 6.95
N GLY A 79 12.51 -11.65 6.97
CA GLY A 79 13.89 -11.15 6.88
C GLY A 79 14.23 -10.25 5.70
N GLN A 80 13.49 -10.36 4.59
CA GLN A 80 13.80 -9.73 3.31
C GLN A 80 12.79 -8.64 2.92
N VAL A 81 11.66 -8.52 3.65
CA VAL A 81 10.58 -7.58 3.29
C VAL A 81 11.08 -6.14 3.27
N LEU A 82 11.82 -5.72 4.30
CA LEU A 82 12.36 -4.36 4.36
C LEU A 82 13.37 -4.11 3.25
N ASP A 83 14.31 -5.04 3.04
CA ASP A 83 15.33 -4.93 2.00
C ASP A 83 14.72 -4.83 0.60
N ASN A 84 13.67 -5.63 0.33
CA ASN A 84 12.95 -5.57 -0.93
C ASN A 84 12.22 -4.24 -1.10
N MET A 85 11.48 -3.77 -0.07
CA MET A 85 10.81 -2.46 -0.09
C MET A 85 11.80 -1.30 -0.32
N VAL A 86 12.98 -1.36 0.30
CA VAL A 86 14.08 -0.40 0.11
C VAL A 86 14.61 -0.45 -1.32
N ALA A 87 14.90 -1.66 -1.82
CA ALA A 87 15.43 -1.87 -3.17
C ALA A 87 14.47 -1.36 -4.25
N ILE A 88 13.18 -1.72 -4.16
CA ILE A 88 12.17 -1.29 -5.15
C ILE A 88 11.86 0.20 -5.03
N SER A 89 11.92 0.79 -3.83
CA SER A 89 11.75 2.24 -3.63
C SER A 89 12.97 3.07 -4.04
N GLY A 90 14.12 2.44 -4.25
CA GLY A 90 15.35 3.13 -4.70
C GLY A 90 15.90 4.11 -3.67
N ILE A 91 15.53 3.92 -2.40
CA ILE A 91 16.20 4.57 -1.28
C ILE A 91 17.47 3.77 -0.96
N GLU A 92 18.55 4.47 -0.63
CA GLU A 92 19.84 3.80 -0.40
C GLU A 92 19.90 3.19 1.00
N GLU A 93 19.33 3.89 1.99
CA GLU A 93 19.27 3.42 3.36
C GLU A 93 17.90 3.74 3.97
N PRO A 94 17.21 2.76 4.59
CA PRO A 94 15.97 3.02 5.32
C PRO A 94 16.25 3.83 6.59
N SER A 95 15.32 4.70 6.97
CA SER A 95 15.38 5.46 8.21
C SER A 95 15.41 4.58 9.47
N ALA A 96 15.86 5.15 10.58
CA ALA A 96 15.80 4.49 11.87
C ALA A 96 14.35 4.13 12.28
N ALA A 97 13.37 4.94 11.87
CA ALA A 97 11.95 4.68 12.09
C ALA A 97 11.49 3.42 11.33
N ALA A 98 11.81 3.32 10.03
CA ALA A 98 11.50 2.14 9.23
C ALA A 98 12.15 0.86 9.80
N LYS A 99 13.43 0.93 10.20
CA LYS A 99 14.13 -0.20 10.84
C LYS A 99 13.47 -0.61 12.16
N SER A 100 13.11 0.36 13.02
CA SER A 100 12.45 0.07 14.30
C SER A 100 11.06 -0.54 14.10
N LEU A 101 10.27 -0.01 13.17
CA LEU A 101 8.94 -0.51 12.87
C LEU A 101 9.01 -1.93 12.28
N TYR A 102 10.01 -2.20 11.43
CA TYR A 102 10.27 -3.54 10.93
C TYR A 102 10.57 -4.52 12.07
N GLU A 103 11.47 -4.17 13.00
CA GLU A 103 11.79 -5.04 14.14
C GLU A 103 10.59 -5.32 15.04
N GLU A 104 9.68 -4.36 15.18
CA GLU A 104 8.42 -4.52 15.93
C GLU A 104 7.44 -5.44 15.18
N LYS A 105 7.33 -5.30 13.86
CA LYS A 105 6.31 -6.00 13.05
C LYS A 105 6.81 -7.28 12.40
N LYS A 106 8.10 -7.62 12.48
CA LYS A 106 8.68 -8.82 11.82
C LYS A 106 7.96 -10.12 12.17
N GLY A 107 7.43 -10.23 13.40
CA GLY A 107 6.66 -11.39 13.86
C GLY A 107 5.27 -11.54 13.24
N SER A 108 4.74 -10.47 12.61
CA SER A 108 3.48 -10.51 11.87
C SER A 108 3.63 -10.98 10.43
N PHE A 109 4.86 -11.06 9.92
CA PHE A 109 5.15 -11.56 8.57
C PHE A 109 5.33 -13.08 8.58
N SER A 110 5.00 -13.71 7.46
CA SER A 110 5.16 -15.15 7.30
C SER A 110 6.63 -15.56 7.25
N GLU A 111 7.02 -16.47 8.14
CA GLU A 111 8.34 -17.10 8.09
C GLU A 111 8.47 -18.08 6.90
N ASN A 112 7.36 -18.63 6.42
CA ASN A 112 7.40 -19.71 5.42
C ASN A 112 7.06 -19.23 4.00
N GLY A 113 6.76 -17.94 3.81
CA GLY A 113 6.45 -17.35 2.49
C GLY A 113 5.22 -17.96 1.79
N LYS A 114 4.40 -18.74 2.50
CA LYS A 114 3.27 -19.45 1.90
C LYS A 114 2.13 -18.47 1.66
N ALA A 115 1.55 -18.45 0.45
CA ALA A 115 0.43 -17.56 0.11
C ALA A 115 -0.79 -17.69 1.05
N ASN A 116 -0.99 -18.85 1.69
CA ASN A 116 -2.08 -19.06 2.66
C ASN A 116 -1.86 -18.39 4.03
N THR A 117 -0.71 -17.75 4.24
CA THR A 117 -0.38 -17.04 5.49
C THR A 117 -0.65 -15.53 5.42
N LEU A 118 -1.13 -15.03 4.28
CA LEU A 118 -1.63 -13.67 4.16
C LEU A 118 -2.83 -13.49 5.09
N ASN A 119 -2.65 -12.70 6.14
CA ASN A 119 -3.69 -12.36 7.09
C ASN A 119 -3.80 -10.82 7.18
N ALA A 120 -4.91 -10.33 7.73
CA ALA A 120 -5.12 -8.88 7.88
C ALA A 120 -3.98 -8.19 8.67
N PRO A 121 -3.43 -8.77 9.77
CA PRO A 121 -2.26 -8.22 10.45
C PRO A 121 -1.03 -8.03 9.55
N MET A 122 -0.78 -8.96 8.62
CA MET A 122 0.35 -8.90 7.70
C MET A 122 0.20 -7.79 6.68
N ILE A 123 -1.00 -7.62 6.10
CA ILE A 123 -1.28 -6.52 5.17
C ILE A 123 -1.15 -5.17 5.88
N MET A 124 -1.64 -5.07 7.12
CA MET A 124 -1.47 -3.86 7.92
C MET A 124 0.00 -3.60 8.24
N ALA A 125 0.78 -4.62 8.62
CA ALA A 125 2.21 -4.50 8.85
C ALA A 125 2.96 -4.04 7.60
N ALA A 126 2.64 -4.61 6.44
CA ALA A 126 3.19 -4.22 5.15
C ALA A 126 2.86 -2.77 4.78
N ALA A 127 1.60 -2.34 4.97
CA ALA A 127 1.19 -0.96 4.72
C ALA A 127 1.88 0.03 5.66
N SER A 128 2.06 -0.35 6.93
CA SER A 128 2.74 0.47 7.94
C SER A 128 4.22 0.65 7.58
N LEU A 129 4.89 -0.45 7.24
CA LEU A 129 6.29 -0.42 6.81
C LEU A 129 6.47 0.33 5.49
N GLY A 130 5.57 0.08 4.53
CA GLY A 130 5.49 0.78 3.27
C GLY A 130 5.31 2.28 3.45
N GLY A 131 4.53 2.71 4.44
CA GLY A 131 4.38 4.11 4.82
C GLY A 131 5.69 4.78 5.23
N GLU A 132 6.49 4.13 6.08
CA GLU A 132 7.80 4.66 6.49
C GLU A 132 8.78 4.72 5.31
N VAL A 133 8.87 3.63 4.52
CA VAL A 133 9.73 3.58 3.31
C VAL A 133 9.32 4.64 2.29
N CYS A 134 8.02 4.83 2.07
CA CYS A 134 7.49 5.86 1.20
C CYS A 134 7.70 7.27 1.77
N GLY A 135 7.68 7.43 3.09
CA GLY A 135 8.06 8.67 3.76
C GLY A 135 9.51 9.05 3.43
N ASP A 136 10.43 8.10 3.54
CA ASP A 136 11.84 8.28 3.18
C ASP A 136 12.01 8.61 1.70
N LEU A 137 11.30 7.91 0.82
CA LEU A 137 11.31 8.20 -0.63
C LEU A 137 10.80 9.61 -0.94
N VAL A 138 9.67 10.01 -0.35
CA VAL A 138 9.10 11.35 -0.56
C VAL A 138 10.05 12.42 -0.04
N ASN A 139 10.67 12.22 1.12
CA ASN A 139 11.65 13.15 1.67
C ASN A 139 12.89 13.28 0.77
N LYS A 140 13.40 12.15 0.24
CA LYS A 140 14.49 12.14 -0.74
C LYS A 140 14.11 12.93 -2.00
N GLU A 141 12.95 12.62 -2.59
CA GLU A 141 12.46 13.28 -3.81
C GLU A 141 12.22 14.78 -3.60
N LYS A 142 11.74 15.19 -2.43
CA LYS A 142 11.59 16.61 -2.05
C LYS A 142 12.92 17.36 -2.03
N GLY A 143 13.97 16.73 -1.48
CA GLY A 143 15.33 17.28 -1.45
C GLY A 143 16.00 17.33 -2.82
N THR A 144 15.56 16.50 -3.77
CA THR A 144 16.08 16.43 -5.13
C THR A 144 15.42 17.46 -6.06
N ALA A 145 16.21 18.00 -7.00
CA ALA A 145 15.70 18.90 -8.04
C ALA A 145 14.64 18.19 -8.91
N ALA A 146 13.59 18.90 -9.33
CA ALA A 146 12.46 18.29 -10.04
C ALA A 146 12.86 17.50 -11.31
N ALA A 147 13.92 17.91 -12.00
CA ALA A 147 14.43 17.23 -13.20
C ALA A 147 15.17 15.90 -12.89
N GLU A 148 15.65 15.72 -11.67
CA GLU A 148 16.44 14.55 -11.24
C GLU A 148 15.60 13.55 -10.42
N ARG A 149 14.37 13.91 -10.10
CA ARG A 149 13.38 13.08 -9.42
C ARG A 149 13.02 11.85 -10.25
N ARG A 150 13.06 10.68 -9.63
CA ARG A 150 12.80 9.41 -10.29
C ARG A 150 11.31 9.14 -10.39
N ILE A 151 10.59 9.41 -9.30
CA ILE A 151 9.18 9.05 -9.14
C ILE A 151 8.25 10.26 -9.28
N PHE A 152 8.62 11.41 -8.72
CA PHE A 152 7.74 12.59 -8.67
C PHE A 152 8.28 13.81 -9.45
N PRO A 153 8.68 13.67 -10.73
CA PRO A 153 9.32 14.76 -11.48
C PRO A 153 8.40 15.95 -11.75
N GLN A 154 7.09 15.71 -11.85
CA GLN A 154 6.09 16.74 -12.16
C GLN A 154 5.35 17.25 -10.91
N VAL A 155 5.68 16.75 -9.72
CA VAL A 155 5.04 17.19 -8.47
C VAL A 155 5.78 18.39 -7.91
N ASN A 156 5.04 19.47 -7.68
CA ASN A 156 5.57 20.60 -6.91
C ASN A 156 5.13 20.47 -5.45
N PHE A 157 6.05 20.02 -4.60
CA PHE A 157 5.81 19.89 -3.15
C PHE A 157 5.62 21.23 -2.42
N GLY A 158 5.89 22.37 -3.08
CA GLY A 158 5.60 23.70 -2.55
C GLY A 158 4.19 24.23 -2.84
N SER A 159 3.40 23.50 -3.64
CA SER A 159 2.02 23.86 -3.97
C SER A 159 1.05 22.76 -3.55
N GLY A 160 -0.24 23.07 -3.50
CA GLY A 160 -1.26 22.07 -3.17
C GLY A 160 -1.51 21.05 -4.28
N PRO A 161 -2.09 19.87 -3.95
CA PRO A 161 -2.15 18.72 -4.85
C PRO A 161 -3.11 18.92 -6.03
N ASN A 162 -3.99 19.94 -6.00
CA ASN A 162 -4.81 20.31 -7.16
C ASN A 162 -3.96 20.78 -8.36
N ASN A 163 -2.71 21.20 -8.12
CA ASN A 163 -1.80 21.58 -9.18
C ASN A 163 -1.16 20.37 -9.89
N VAL A 164 -1.33 19.16 -9.36
CA VAL A 164 -0.85 17.93 -10.00
C VAL A 164 -1.83 17.53 -11.10
N SER A 165 -1.44 17.78 -12.35
CA SER A 165 -2.24 17.47 -13.55
C SER A 165 -2.56 15.98 -13.66
N ASN A 166 -3.65 15.62 -14.35
CA ASN A 166 -3.99 14.20 -14.54
C ASN A 166 -2.87 13.42 -15.26
N THR A 167 -2.18 14.07 -16.21
CA THR A 167 -1.01 13.49 -16.88
C THR A 167 0.13 13.21 -15.92
N ALA A 168 0.39 14.12 -14.97
CA ALA A 168 1.38 13.92 -13.92
C ALA A 168 1.00 12.74 -13.01
N ARG A 169 -0.29 12.61 -12.65
CA ARG A 169 -0.79 11.49 -11.85
C ARG A 169 -0.56 10.14 -12.54
N MET A 170 -0.86 10.05 -13.83
CA MET A 170 -0.60 8.83 -14.63
C MET A 170 0.89 8.51 -14.72
N ASP A 171 1.75 9.51 -14.90
CA ASP A 171 3.20 9.30 -14.97
C ASP A 171 3.76 8.78 -13.63
N ILE A 172 3.29 9.33 -12.50
CA ILE A 172 3.63 8.85 -11.16
C ILE A 172 3.23 7.38 -10.98
N ILE A 173 1.97 7.03 -11.29
CA ILE A 173 1.49 5.64 -11.21
C ILE A 173 2.37 4.71 -12.05
N ARG A 174 2.66 5.07 -13.30
CA ARG A 174 3.51 4.26 -14.20
C ARG A 174 4.91 4.04 -13.66
N ARG A 175 5.51 5.08 -13.09
CA ARG A 175 6.85 5.00 -12.49
C ARG A 175 6.85 4.10 -11.28
N LEU A 176 5.87 4.27 -10.39
CA LEU A 176 5.69 3.43 -9.22
C LEU A 176 5.39 1.98 -9.60
N ALA A 177 4.51 1.71 -10.56
CA ALA A 177 4.18 0.37 -11.03
C ALA A 177 5.43 -0.35 -11.57
N ARG A 178 6.23 0.31 -12.40
CA ARG A 178 7.49 -0.26 -12.89
C ARG A 178 8.49 -0.51 -11.77
N SER A 179 8.53 0.38 -10.78
CA SER A 179 9.46 0.26 -9.65
C SER A 179 9.05 -0.87 -8.70
N PHE A 180 7.76 -0.95 -8.37
CA PHE A 180 7.23 -1.81 -7.31
C PHE A 180 6.70 -3.14 -7.81
N TRP A 181 6.21 -3.23 -9.04
CA TRP A 181 5.61 -4.46 -9.59
C TRP A 181 6.46 -5.05 -10.71
N GLY A 182 7.53 -4.36 -11.13
CA GLY A 182 8.35 -4.76 -12.27
C GLY A 182 7.61 -4.77 -13.62
N ARG A 183 6.38 -4.23 -13.66
CA ARG A 183 5.51 -4.19 -14.85
C ARG A 183 4.77 -2.85 -14.92
N ASN A 184 4.20 -2.56 -16.08
CA ASN A 184 3.23 -1.46 -16.16
C ASN A 184 1.89 -1.90 -15.58
N GLU A 185 1.13 -0.92 -15.11
CA GLU A 185 -0.25 -1.07 -14.69
C GLU A 185 -1.15 -1.48 -15.86
N THR A 186 -2.23 -2.20 -15.55
CA THR A 186 -3.35 -2.42 -16.47
C THR A 186 -4.27 -1.19 -16.47
N ASP A 187 -5.09 -1.03 -17.50
CA ASP A 187 -6.03 0.10 -17.58
C ASP A 187 -7.01 0.15 -16.39
N THR A 188 -7.41 -1.01 -15.86
CA THR A 188 -8.29 -1.10 -14.69
C THR A 188 -7.57 -0.67 -13.41
N GLU A 189 -6.31 -1.08 -13.22
CA GLU A 189 -5.50 -0.65 -12.08
C GLU A 189 -5.22 0.85 -12.13
N LEU A 190 -4.90 1.38 -13.32
CA LEU A 190 -4.67 2.80 -13.55
C LEU A 190 -5.90 3.61 -13.13
N GLN A 191 -7.08 3.21 -13.59
CA GLN A 191 -8.33 3.90 -13.28
C GLN A 191 -8.65 3.85 -11.79
N LEU A 192 -8.46 2.70 -11.14
CA LEU A 192 -8.70 2.56 -9.70
C LEU A 192 -7.78 3.48 -8.87
N LEU A 193 -6.49 3.55 -9.24
CA LEU A 193 -5.53 4.42 -8.58
C LEU A 193 -5.83 5.91 -8.86
N GLN A 194 -6.26 6.26 -10.06
CA GLN A 194 -6.67 7.63 -10.40
C GLN A 194 -7.89 8.08 -9.59
N ASP A 195 -8.89 7.21 -9.45
CA ASP A 195 -10.09 7.49 -8.65
C ASP A 195 -9.70 7.69 -7.17
N ALA A 196 -8.87 6.79 -6.62
CA ALA A 196 -8.35 6.90 -5.25
C ALA A 196 -7.54 8.19 -5.03
N MET A 197 -6.72 8.58 -6.01
CA MET A 197 -5.97 9.84 -5.98
C MET A 197 -6.87 11.07 -6.03
N ALA A 198 -7.92 11.05 -6.86
CA ALA A 198 -8.89 12.14 -6.94
C ALA A 198 -9.65 12.29 -5.62
N GLU A 199 -9.99 11.18 -4.97
CA GLU A 199 -10.64 11.17 -3.67
C GLU A 199 -9.74 11.76 -2.57
N VAL A 200 -8.47 11.35 -2.48
CA VAL A 200 -7.53 11.93 -1.49
C VAL A 200 -7.38 13.43 -1.67
N ILE A 201 -7.38 13.90 -2.92
CA ILE A 201 -7.30 15.32 -3.23
C ILE A 201 -8.59 16.06 -2.85
N ALA A 202 -9.76 15.43 -3.03
CA ALA A 202 -11.04 15.99 -2.65
C ALA A 202 -11.24 16.02 -1.12
N ALA A 203 -10.70 15.03 -0.41
CA ALA A 203 -10.74 14.93 1.05
C ALA A 203 -9.70 15.84 1.74
N GLY A 204 -8.58 16.09 1.06
CA GLY A 204 -7.49 16.93 1.55
C GLY A 204 -7.75 18.43 1.38
N GLY A 205 -6.87 19.23 1.99
CA GLY A 205 -6.77 20.64 1.65
C GLY A 205 -6.03 20.85 0.33
N ASN A 206 -5.80 22.12 -0.01
CA ASN A 206 -4.98 22.50 -1.17
C ASN A 206 -3.69 23.22 -0.76
N GLN A 207 -3.04 22.74 0.31
CA GLN A 207 -1.79 23.28 0.83
C GLN A 207 -0.60 22.40 0.46
N ALA A 208 0.62 22.93 0.55
CA ALA A 208 1.87 22.19 0.29
C ALA A 208 1.94 20.88 1.09
N ALA A 209 1.54 20.91 2.36
CA ALA A 209 1.48 19.73 3.22
C ALA A 209 0.52 18.64 2.71
N ASP A 210 -0.52 19.01 1.96
CA ASP A 210 -1.45 18.04 1.36
C ASP A 210 -0.84 17.34 0.14
N THR A 211 0.12 17.96 -0.55
CA THR A 211 0.89 17.32 -1.62
C THR A 211 1.84 16.25 -1.09
N ASP A 212 2.44 16.50 0.08
CA ASP A 212 3.24 15.50 0.78
C ASP A 212 2.40 14.26 1.13
N ARG A 213 1.21 14.49 1.71
CA ARG A 213 0.26 13.42 2.06
C ARG A 213 -0.22 12.66 0.84
N PHE A 214 -0.50 13.36 -0.25
CA PHE A 214 -0.86 12.76 -1.53
C PHE A 214 0.26 11.84 -2.05
N ALA A 215 1.50 12.31 -2.09
CA ALA A 215 2.63 11.52 -2.58
C ALA A 215 2.88 10.29 -1.69
N LEU A 216 2.81 10.48 -0.37
CA LEU A 216 2.92 9.40 0.62
C LEU A 216 1.82 8.36 0.43
N TYR A 217 0.57 8.78 0.29
CA TYR A 217 -0.58 7.89 0.09
C TYR A 217 -0.41 7.01 -1.14
N VAL A 218 -0.11 7.61 -2.29
CA VAL A 218 -0.01 6.89 -3.57
C VAL A 218 1.14 5.88 -3.53
N CYS A 219 2.29 6.30 -2.99
CA CYS A 219 3.41 5.39 -2.80
C CYS A 219 3.04 4.22 -1.87
N THR A 220 2.39 4.51 -0.74
CA THR A 220 2.04 3.50 0.28
C THR A 220 1.05 2.48 -0.27
N VAL A 221 0.02 2.92 -0.98
CA VAL A 221 -0.97 2.01 -1.59
C VAL A 221 -0.32 1.08 -2.62
N MET A 222 0.64 1.59 -3.39
CA MET A 222 1.30 0.80 -4.42
C MET A 222 2.37 -0.14 -3.88
N ILE A 223 3.11 0.24 -2.84
CA ILE A 223 4.12 -0.63 -2.20
C ILE A 223 3.49 -1.68 -1.28
N ALA A 224 2.30 -1.39 -0.75
CA ALA A 224 1.53 -2.33 0.07
C ALA A 224 0.67 -3.29 -0.77
N SER A 225 0.66 -3.14 -2.10
CA SER A 225 -0.06 -4.08 -2.96
C SER A 225 0.61 -5.45 -2.91
N LEU A 226 -0.19 -6.51 -3.09
CA LEU A 226 0.32 -7.88 -3.06
C LEU A 226 1.44 -8.09 -4.09
N ASP A 227 1.30 -7.53 -5.29
CA ASP A 227 2.31 -7.59 -6.35
C ASP A 227 3.68 -7.03 -5.94
N ALA A 228 3.73 -6.06 -5.02
CA ALA A 228 4.97 -5.51 -4.51
C ALA A 228 5.63 -6.40 -3.44
N LEU A 229 4.86 -7.26 -2.79
CA LEU A 229 5.32 -8.20 -1.74
C LEU A 229 5.75 -9.56 -2.29
N GLU A 230 5.55 -9.81 -3.58
CA GLU A 230 5.88 -11.07 -4.26
C GLU A 230 7.21 -11.02 -5.02
N LEU A 231 7.85 -9.85 -5.10
CA LEU A 231 9.16 -9.62 -5.74
C LEU A 231 10.32 -9.82 -4.76
#